data_AF-A0A0F9KPS4-F1
#
_entry.id   AF-A0A0F9KPS4-F1
#
_cell.length_a   1.000
_cell.length_b   1.000
_cell.length_c   1.000
_cell.angle_alpha   90.00
_cell.angle_beta   90.00
_cell.angle_gamma   90.00
#
_symmetry.space_group_name_H-M   'P 1'
#
loop_
_entity.id
_entity.type
_entity.pdbx_description
1 polymer ?
#
loop_
_entity_poly.entity_id
_entity_poly.type
_entity_poly.pdbx_seq_one_letter_code
_entity_poly.pdbx_strand_id
1 'polypeptide(L)'
;AATTQNANLIKSIPEQYLNNVANTVLTGMRNGVLAREIAKQLTDDYGVTQRRARFIARDQTAKVNGEIDKRRQVDAGFEYFQWLDSDDERVRHKHRLIADKKTKYGKGVYRWDDLPKNDKGETIQPGSDFGCRCTARAKTTASVEKYMKRSS
;
A
#
# COMPACT_ATOMS: atom_id res chain seq x y z
N ALA A 1 -4.74 8.62 40.53
CA ALA A 1 -5.36 7.58 39.69
C ALA A 1 -6.21 8.14 38.53
N ALA A 2 -6.98 9.23 38.72
CA ALA A 2 -7.82 9.82 37.66
C ALA A 2 -7.07 10.46 36.47
N THR A 3 -5.87 11.02 36.68
CA THR A 3 -5.10 11.70 35.61
C THR A 3 -4.62 10.74 34.52
N THR A 4 -4.31 9.48 34.87
CA THR A 4 -3.82 8.47 33.94
C THR A 4 -4.94 7.92 33.04
N GLN A 5 -6.16 7.75 33.58
CA GLN A 5 -7.32 7.34 32.78
C GLN A 5 -7.72 8.43 31.78
N ASN A 6 -7.72 9.70 32.19
CA ASN A 6 -8.01 10.83 31.29
C ASN A 6 -6.96 10.98 30.18
N ALA A 7 -5.67 10.79 30.47
CA ALA A 7 -4.63 10.82 29.44
C ALA A 7 -4.78 9.67 28.42
N ASN A 8 -5.24 8.49 28.85
CA ASN A 8 -5.51 7.37 27.95
C ASN A 8 -6.78 7.59 27.10
N LEU A 9 -7.82 8.22 27.67
CA LEU A 9 -9.00 8.69 26.93
C LEU A 9 -8.62 9.77 25.89
N ILE A 10 -7.77 10.71 26.25
CA ILE A 10 -7.29 11.77 25.34
C ILE A 10 -6.37 11.21 24.24
N LYS A 11 -5.62 10.13 24.50
CA LYS A 11 -4.85 9.42 23.47
C LYS A 11 -5.74 8.58 22.53
N SER A 12 -6.80 7.98 23.07
CA SER A 12 -7.72 7.13 22.30
C SER A 12 -8.72 7.91 21.44
N ILE A 13 -9.06 9.17 21.78
CA ILE A 13 -9.90 10.02 20.93
C ILE A 13 -9.26 10.28 19.54
N PRO A 14 -7.99 10.69 19.42
CA PRO A 14 -7.27 10.78 18.16
C PRO A 14 -7.20 9.45 17.40
N GLU A 15 -7.05 8.33 18.11
CA GLU A 15 -6.90 7.00 17.52
C GLU A 15 -8.24 6.46 16.97
N GLN A 16 -9.32 6.58 17.75
CA GLN A 16 -10.69 6.31 17.31
C GLN A 16 -11.10 7.20 16.14
N TYR A 17 -10.74 8.49 16.19
CA TYR A 17 -10.97 9.41 15.08
C TYR A 17 -10.24 8.97 13.81
N LEU A 18 -8.97 8.58 13.90
CA LEU A 18 -8.21 8.05 12.76
C LEU A 18 -8.81 6.75 12.22
N ASN A 19 -9.29 5.87 13.10
CA ASN A 19 -9.95 4.63 12.72
C ASN A 19 -11.27 4.90 12.00
N ASN A 20 -12.07 5.87 12.46
CA ASN A 20 -13.32 6.27 11.82
C ASN A 20 -13.06 6.86 10.43
N VAL A 21 -12.06 7.72 10.29
CA VAL A 21 -11.61 8.26 9.00
C VAL A 21 -11.20 7.12 8.05
N ALA A 22 -10.40 6.16 8.52
CA ALA A 22 -9.98 5.00 7.72
C ALA A 22 -11.18 4.12 7.30
N ASN A 23 -12.12 3.88 8.22
CA ASN A 23 -13.34 3.11 7.97
C ASN A 23 -14.24 3.78 6.93
N THR A 24 -14.40 5.10 6.99
CA THR A 24 -15.17 5.87 6.00
C THR A 24 -14.55 5.74 4.61
N VAL A 25 -13.21 5.81 4.51
CA VAL A 25 -12.52 5.60 3.23
C VAL A 25 -12.70 4.17 2.73
N LEU A 26 -12.44 3.16 3.57
CA LEU A 26 -12.57 1.75 3.19
C LEU A 26 -13.99 1.40 2.75
N THR A 27 -15.00 1.91 3.45
CA THR A 27 -16.41 1.70 3.13
C THR A 27 -16.80 2.39 1.83
N GLY A 28 -16.42 3.67 1.66
CA GLY A 28 -16.66 4.39 0.42
C GLY A 28 -16.04 3.70 -0.78
N MET A 29 -14.78 3.24 -0.65
CA MET A 29 -14.10 2.49 -1.69
C MET A 29 -14.79 1.17 -2.04
N ARG A 30 -15.20 0.37 -1.04
CA ARG A 30 -15.94 -0.88 -1.27
C ARG A 30 -17.28 -0.64 -1.99
N ASN A 31 -17.89 0.51 -1.74
CA ASN A 31 -19.15 0.91 -2.35
C ASN A 31 -18.97 1.64 -3.70
N GLY A 32 -17.73 1.73 -4.22
CA GLY A 32 -17.45 2.38 -5.51
C GLY A 32 -17.51 3.91 -5.51
N VAL A 33 -17.49 4.53 -4.33
CA VAL A 33 -17.50 6.00 -4.19
C VAL A 33 -16.19 6.58 -4.69
N LEU A 34 -16.25 7.70 -5.42
CA LEU A 34 -15.06 8.34 -5.96
C LEU A 34 -14.19 8.92 -4.84
N ALA A 35 -12.87 8.83 -4.97
CA ALA A 35 -11.94 9.35 -3.97
C ALA A 35 -12.13 10.85 -3.66
N ARG A 36 -12.59 11.65 -4.64
CA ARG A 36 -12.92 13.07 -4.44
C ARG A 36 -14.11 13.28 -3.49
N GLU A 37 -15.09 12.38 -3.53
CA GLU A 37 -16.31 12.43 -2.72
C GLU A 37 -16.03 11.97 -1.30
N ILE A 38 -15.23 10.90 -1.16
CA ILE A 38 -14.70 10.47 0.14
C ILE A 38 -13.90 11.60 0.79
N ALA A 39 -13.03 12.29 0.04
CA ALA A 39 -12.25 13.41 0.59
C ALA A 39 -13.13 14.59 1.04
N LYS A 40 -14.24 14.86 0.33
CA LYS A 40 -15.23 15.85 0.76
C LYS A 40 -15.89 15.42 2.06
N GLN A 41 -16.39 14.18 2.12
CA GLN A 41 -16.99 13.61 3.34
C GLN A 41 -16.04 13.67 4.54
N LEU A 42 -14.75 13.38 4.34
CA LEU A 42 -13.75 13.49 5.42
C LEU A 42 -13.54 14.91 5.93
N THR A 43 -13.70 15.91 5.05
CA THR A 43 -13.58 17.32 5.43
C THR A 43 -14.81 17.76 6.22
N ASP A 44 -16.00 17.37 5.74
CA ASP A 44 -17.29 17.75 6.30
C ASP A 44 -17.54 17.06 7.67
N ASP A 45 -17.29 15.76 7.78
CA ASP A 45 -17.64 14.96 8.98
C ASP A 45 -16.62 15.08 10.12
N TYR A 46 -15.37 15.41 9.80
CA TYR A 46 -14.27 15.27 10.77
C TYR A 46 -13.43 16.53 10.92
N GLY A 47 -13.61 17.58 10.11
CA GLY A 47 -12.80 18.80 10.18
C GLY A 47 -11.31 18.57 9.90
N VAL A 48 -10.97 17.45 9.23
CA VAL A 48 -9.60 17.16 8.79
C VAL A 48 -9.20 18.26 7.79
N THR A 49 -7.99 18.80 7.90
CA THR A 49 -7.51 19.74 6.88
C THR A 49 -7.58 19.06 5.51
N GLN A 50 -8.02 19.79 4.48
CA GLN A 50 -8.20 19.23 3.13
C GLN A 50 -6.93 18.51 2.62
N ARG A 51 -5.74 19.02 2.99
CA ARG A 51 -4.45 18.39 2.69
C ARG A 51 -4.31 17.01 3.34
N ARG A 52 -4.65 16.87 4.62
CA ARG A 52 -4.58 15.60 5.36
C ARG A 52 -5.66 14.62 4.88
N ALA A 53 -6.87 15.09 4.60
CA ALA A 53 -7.95 14.27 4.04
C ALA A 53 -7.55 13.67 2.68
N ARG A 54 -6.98 14.48 1.78
CA ARG A 54 -6.47 14.02 0.47
C ARG A 54 -5.36 12.99 0.60
N PHE A 55 -4.43 13.18 1.55
CA PHE A 55 -3.36 12.22 1.78
C PHE A 55 -3.92 10.87 2.25
N ILE A 56 -4.82 10.89 3.24
CA ILE A 56 -5.42 9.66 3.78
C ILE A 56 -6.22 8.93 2.70
N ALA A 57 -7.08 9.64 1.96
CA ALA A 57 -7.86 9.04 0.88
C ALA A 57 -6.96 8.34 -0.17
N ARG A 58 -5.87 9.01 -0.60
CA ARG A 58 -4.89 8.41 -1.51
C ARG A 58 -4.18 7.19 -0.90
N ASP A 59 -3.74 7.30 0.34
CA ASP A 59 -3.01 6.23 1.05
C ASP A 59 -3.87 4.96 1.15
N GLN A 60 -5.11 5.11 1.60
CA GLN A 60 -6.04 3.99 1.72
C GLN A 60 -6.42 3.43 0.35
N THR A 61 -6.53 4.29 -0.67
CA THR A 61 -6.78 3.84 -2.05
C THR A 61 -5.66 2.96 -2.58
N ALA A 62 -4.41 3.38 -2.37
CA ALA A 62 -3.24 2.60 -2.77
C ALA A 62 -3.19 1.24 -2.07
N LYS A 63 -3.52 1.19 -0.77
CA LYS A 63 -3.56 -0.06 0.01
C LYS A 63 -4.61 -1.04 -0.50
N VAL A 64 -5.83 -0.56 -0.74
CA VAL A 64 -6.92 -1.39 -1.27
C VAL A 64 -6.58 -1.91 -2.66
N ASN A 65 -6.07 -1.05 -3.55
CA ASN A 65 -5.68 -1.48 -4.89
C ASN A 65 -4.54 -2.51 -4.85
N GLY A 66 -3.53 -2.31 -4.00
CA GLY A 66 -2.45 -3.28 -3.81
C GLY A 66 -2.94 -4.65 -3.33
N GLU A 67 -3.92 -4.67 -2.42
CA GLU A 67 -4.57 -5.91 -1.97
C GLU A 67 -5.41 -6.57 -3.06
N ILE A 68 -6.17 -5.80 -3.84
CA ILE A 68 -6.95 -6.31 -4.98
C ILE A 68 -6.02 -6.90 -6.04
N ASP A 69 -4.95 -6.20 -6.39
CA ASP A 69 -3.96 -6.66 -7.37
C ASP A 69 -3.29 -7.95 -6.93
N LYS A 70 -2.88 -8.04 -5.66
CA LYS A 70 -2.36 -9.27 -5.06
C LYS A 70 -3.35 -10.41 -5.18
N ARG A 71 -4.58 -10.23 -4.69
CA ARG A 71 -5.61 -11.27 -4.71
C ARG A 71 -5.87 -11.76 -6.12
N ARG A 72 -6.09 -10.85 -7.08
CA ARG A 72 -6.30 -11.20 -8.49
C ARG A 72 -5.15 -12.02 -9.07
N GLN A 73 -3.90 -11.66 -8.75
CA GLN A 73 -2.74 -12.39 -9.26
C GLN A 73 -2.61 -13.76 -8.62
N VAL A 74 -2.76 -13.86 -7.30
CA VAL A 74 -2.68 -15.13 -6.57
C VAL A 74 -3.82 -16.07 -6.98
N ASP A 75 -5.05 -15.56 -7.08
CA ASP A 75 -6.24 -16.32 -7.51
C ASP A 75 -6.10 -16.83 -8.96
N ALA A 76 -5.40 -16.06 -9.81
CA ALA A 76 -5.05 -16.47 -11.16
C ALA A 76 -3.82 -17.39 -11.25
N GLY A 77 -3.26 -17.83 -10.12
CA GLY A 77 -2.14 -18.77 -10.03
C GLY A 77 -0.76 -18.16 -10.27
N PHE A 78 -0.61 -16.84 -10.23
CA PHE A 78 0.70 -16.20 -10.33
C PHE A 78 1.45 -16.24 -9.00
N GLU A 79 2.57 -16.96 -8.96
CA GLU A 79 3.48 -16.98 -7.80
C GLU A 79 4.39 -15.73 -7.75
N TYR A 80 4.69 -15.16 -8.91
CA TYR A 80 5.66 -14.09 -9.09
C TYR A 80 5.02 -12.79 -9.58
N PHE A 81 5.58 -11.68 -9.13
CA PHE A 81 5.26 -10.37 -9.64
C PHE A 81 6.53 -9.54 -9.82
N GLN A 82 6.45 -8.56 -10.71
CA GLN A 82 7.43 -7.51 -10.85
C GLN A 82 6.91 -6.26 -10.11
N TRP A 83 7.72 -5.76 -9.19
CA TRP A 83 7.51 -4.49 -8.52
C TRP A 83 7.80 -3.35 -9.51
N LEU A 84 6.81 -2.48 -9.72
CA LEU A 84 6.94 -1.28 -10.53
C LEU A 84 6.69 -0.07 -9.63
N ASP A 85 7.57 0.92 -9.64
CA ASP A 85 7.27 2.22 -9.07
C ASP A 85 6.63 3.15 -10.10
N SER A 86 6.20 4.34 -9.67
CA SER A 86 5.66 5.37 -10.57
C SER A 86 6.75 6.21 -11.25
N ASP A 87 8.02 5.90 -11.02
CA ASP A 87 9.22 6.66 -11.44
C ASP A 87 9.22 8.18 -11.11
N ASP A 88 8.29 8.68 -10.29
CA ASP A 88 8.21 10.10 -9.95
C ASP A 88 9.05 10.49 -8.72
N GLU A 89 9.39 11.77 -8.61
CA GLU A 89 10.21 12.35 -7.52
C GLU A 89 9.71 12.02 -6.10
N ARG A 90 8.44 11.63 -5.94
CA ARG A 90 7.82 11.30 -4.65
C ARG A 90 7.94 9.82 -4.30
N VAL A 91 8.42 8.98 -5.21
CA VAL A 91 8.77 7.60 -4.92
C VAL A 91 9.96 7.58 -3.97
N ARG A 92 9.76 6.95 -2.81
CA ARG A 92 10.81 6.80 -1.79
C ARG A 92 11.99 6.01 -2.34
N HIS A 93 13.21 6.42 -1.98
CA HIS A 93 14.45 5.80 -2.43
C HIS A 93 14.44 4.27 -2.26
N LYS A 94 13.98 3.75 -1.11
CA LYS A 94 13.88 2.31 -0.87
C LYS A 94 12.95 1.58 -1.85
N HIS A 95 11.85 2.21 -2.24
CA HIS A 95 10.90 1.64 -3.20
C HIS A 95 11.50 1.56 -4.59
N ARG A 96 12.29 2.59 -5.01
CA ARG A 96 13.09 2.55 -6.24
C ARG A 96 14.11 1.43 -6.19
N LEU A 97 14.85 1.30 -5.08
CA LEU A 97 15.81 0.20 -4.90
C LEU A 97 15.14 -1.18 -4.98
N ILE A 98 13.93 -1.34 -4.46
CA ILE A 98 13.16 -2.58 -4.58
C ILE A 98 12.79 -2.85 -6.05
N ALA A 99 12.26 -1.84 -6.76
CA ALA A 99 11.92 -1.97 -8.18
C ALA A 99 13.14 -2.29 -9.06
N ASP A 100 14.31 -1.75 -8.71
CA ASP A 100 15.54 -1.91 -9.48
C ASP A 100 16.41 -3.10 -9.07
N LYS A 101 16.14 -3.71 -7.92
CA LYS A 101 16.96 -4.82 -7.39
C LYS A 101 16.96 -5.99 -8.37
N LYS A 102 18.15 -6.43 -8.78
CA LYS A 102 18.31 -7.72 -9.47
C LYS A 102 18.16 -8.84 -8.44
N THR A 103 17.04 -9.54 -8.48
CA THR A 103 16.81 -10.74 -7.65
C THR A 103 17.20 -11.99 -8.45
N LYS A 104 17.15 -13.16 -7.79
CA LYS A 104 17.26 -14.45 -8.47
C LYS A 104 16.17 -14.68 -9.53
N TYR A 105 15.06 -13.93 -9.47
CA TYR A 105 13.90 -14.07 -10.36
C TYR A 105 13.86 -13.03 -11.49
N GLY A 106 14.70 -11.99 -11.44
CA GLY A 106 14.68 -10.89 -12.39
C GLY A 106 14.86 -9.52 -11.72
N LYS A 107 14.94 -8.46 -12.54
CA LYS A 107 14.93 -7.08 -12.03
C LYS A 107 13.57 -6.75 -11.40
N GLY A 108 13.57 -6.45 -10.11
CA GLY A 108 12.37 -6.12 -9.33
C GLY A 108 11.38 -7.26 -9.22
N VAL A 109 11.79 -8.52 -9.48
CA VAL A 109 10.87 -9.66 -9.46
C VAL A 109 10.92 -10.36 -8.10
N TYR A 110 9.76 -10.55 -7.49
CA TYR A 110 9.58 -11.16 -6.16
C TYR A 110 8.51 -12.24 -6.21
N ARG A 111 8.45 -13.07 -5.17
CA ARG A 111 7.33 -13.99 -4.94
C ARG A 111 6.32 -13.36 -3.99
N TRP A 112 5.06 -13.72 -4.13
CA TRP A 112 4.02 -13.26 -3.20
C TRP A 112 4.18 -13.79 -1.76
N ASP A 113 4.95 -14.85 -1.56
CA ASP A 113 5.30 -15.42 -0.24
C ASP A 113 6.68 -14.99 0.29
N ASP A 114 7.48 -14.27 -0.50
CA ASP A 114 8.81 -13.76 -0.14
C ASP A 114 8.94 -12.30 -0.57
N LEU A 115 8.36 -11.44 0.27
CA LEU A 115 8.22 -10.01 0.01
C LEU A 115 9.42 -9.20 0.56
N PRO A 116 9.81 -8.10 -0.12
CA PRO A 116 10.87 -7.23 0.35
C PRO A 116 10.46 -6.45 1.61
N LYS A 117 11.46 -5.88 2.30
CA LYS A 117 11.28 -5.04 3.48
C LYS A 117 11.48 -3.55 3.18
N ASN A 118 10.70 -2.70 3.83
CA ASN A 118 10.87 -1.24 3.81
C ASN A 118 12.04 -0.79 4.69
N ASP A 119 12.21 0.54 4.83
CA ASP A 119 13.27 1.15 5.65
C ASP A 119 13.17 0.84 7.14
N LYS A 120 11.99 0.42 7.62
CA LYS A 120 11.73 0.03 9.01
C LYS A 120 11.88 -1.48 9.25
N GLY A 121 12.21 -2.25 8.21
CA GLY A 121 12.28 -3.70 8.30
C GLY A 121 10.93 -4.42 8.22
N GLU A 122 9.85 -3.70 7.92
CA GLU A 122 8.51 -4.26 7.75
C GLU A 122 8.37 -4.85 6.34
N THR A 123 7.77 -6.03 6.25
CA THR A 123 7.47 -6.67 4.97
C THR A 123 6.41 -5.87 4.22
N ILE A 124 6.69 -5.49 2.97
CA ILE A 124 5.81 -4.67 2.15
C ILE A 124 5.56 -5.28 0.78
N GLN A 125 4.38 -4.99 0.24
CA GLN A 125 4.01 -5.25 -1.15
C GLN A 125 3.69 -3.92 -1.85
N PRO A 126 3.59 -3.89 -3.19
CA PRO A 126 3.17 -2.68 -3.89
C PRO A 126 1.82 -2.17 -3.34
N GLY A 127 1.76 -0.88 -3.02
CA GLY A 127 0.57 -0.23 -2.46
C GLY A 127 0.39 -0.33 -0.94
N SER A 128 1.14 -1.15 -0.21
CA SER A 128 0.88 -1.37 1.24
C SER A 128 1.51 -0.34 2.17
N ASP A 129 2.62 0.26 1.75
CA ASP A 129 3.36 1.25 2.54
C ASP A 129 2.70 2.64 2.45
N PHE A 130 2.96 3.54 3.41
CA PHE A 130 2.26 4.82 3.47
C PHE A 130 2.51 5.70 2.23
N GLY A 131 1.44 6.25 1.66
CA GLY A 131 1.51 7.08 0.46
C GLY A 131 2.19 6.39 -0.73
N CYS A 132 2.23 5.05 -0.75
CA CYS A 132 2.89 4.27 -1.78
C CYS A 132 2.25 4.54 -3.16
N ARG A 133 3.09 4.50 -4.19
CA ARG A 133 2.73 4.74 -5.60
C ARG A 133 3.21 3.58 -6.49
N CYS A 134 3.52 2.44 -5.88
CA CYS A 134 4.03 1.27 -6.57
C CYS A 134 2.88 0.33 -6.93
N THR A 135 3.06 -0.42 -8.01
CA THR A 135 2.10 -1.41 -8.51
C THR A 135 2.78 -2.76 -8.75
N ALA A 136 1.97 -3.82 -8.84
CA ALA A 136 2.46 -5.17 -9.12
C ALA A 136 2.08 -5.57 -10.56
N ARG A 137 3.05 -6.01 -11.35
CA ARG A 137 2.80 -6.64 -12.65
C ARG A 137 3.06 -8.14 -12.57
N ALA A 138 2.04 -8.95 -12.85
CA ALA A 138 2.14 -10.40 -12.84
C ALA A 138 3.29 -10.92 -13.73
N LYS A 139 4.01 -11.93 -13.26
CA LYS A 139 5.07 -12.62 -14.02
C LYS A 139 4.79 -14.12 -14.03
N THR A 140 4.76 -14.72 -15.21
CA THR A 140 4.56 -16.16 -15.35
C THR A 140 5.79 -16.91 -14.85
N THR A 141 5.57 -18.09 -14.25
CA THR A 141 6.65 -18.99 -13.81
C THR A 141 7.62 -19.28 -14.94
N ALA A 142 7.12 -19.59 -16.15
CA ALA A 142 7.95 -19.83 -17.33
C ALA A 142 8.88 -18.65 -17.68
N SER A 143 8.41 -17.40 -17.51
CA SER A 143 9.24 -16.21 -17.77
C SER A 143 10.37 -16.06 -16.75
N VAL A 144 10.09 -16.40 -15.49
CA VAL A 144 11.05 -16.35 -14.39
C VAL A 144 12.09 -17.46 -14.53
N GLU A 145 11.67 -18.69 -14.82
CA GLU A 145 12.57 -19.82 -15.06
C GLU A 145 13.53 -19.56 -16.23
N LYS A 146 13.05 -18.93 -17.31
CA LYS A 146 13.89 -18.54 -18.44
C LYS A 146 14.97 -17.54 -18.01
N TYR A 147 14.65 -16.60 -17.11
CA TYR A 147 15.64 -15.66 -16.56
C TYR A 147 16.68 -16.38 -15.69
N MET A 148 16.21 -17.28 -14.82
CA MET A 148 17.07 -18.07 -13.93
C MET A 148 18.09 -18.90 -14.73
N LYS A 149 17.64 -19.60 -15.78
CA LYS A 149 18.51 -20.41 -16.66
C LYS A 149 19.56 -19.59 -17.42
N ARG A 150 19.27 -18.33 -17.74
CA ARG A 150 20.21 -17.43 -18.45
C ARG A 150 21.22 -16.76 -17.52
N SER A 151 20.90 -16.72 -16.23
CA SER A 151 21.71 -16.07 -15.20
C SER A 151 22.51 -17.08 -14.36
N SER A 152 22.38 -18.37 -14.68
CA SER A 152 23.20 -19.48 -14.17
C SER A 152 24.35 -19.73 -15.14
#